data_AF-A0A9J7BR00-F1
#
_entry.id   AF-A0A9J7BR00-F1
#
_cell.length_a   1.000
_cell.length_b   1.000
_cell.length_c   1.000
_cell.angle_alpha   90.00
_cell.angle_beta   90.00
_cell.angle_gamma   90.00
#
_symmetry.space_group_name_H-M   'P 1'
#
loop_
_entity.id
_entity.type
_entity.pdbx_description
1 polymer ?
#
loop_
_entity_poly.entity_id
_entity_poly.type
_entity_poly.pdbx_seq_one_letter_code
_entity_poly.pdbx_strand_id
1 'polypeptide(L)'
;MAQGQPGADSVSPVTTSLIEKATALYGTTPVFWGRYFTSSTTSGAAEYHHATENGPLNAAGIRVLPVARQTAHVAGSQAQGVSDGSANAQDFIQTFGVPELTSQGGQFIMVLDVEGNPDLNPDYYTGWAQGLISAAQSLSGNTVQMLPCLYASHGDIGTWKALGTAIANGAPCSGVWVARYLNSLASGEMGDWNDGMVTPATPNPFPAKILAWQYAENCLSGSIDCSQTNPALDLQNDLLQFLVLPPA
;
A
#
# COMPACT_ATOMS: atom_id res chain seq x y z
N MET A 1 5.41 13.01 22.08
CA MET A 1 5.14 12.74 20.65
C MET A 1 4.27 11.48 20.58
N ALA A 2 3.56 11.24 19.49
CA ALA A 2 2.61 10.13 19.38
C ALA A 2 3.17 9.02 18.48
N GLN A 3 2.85 7.77 18.78
CA GLN A 3 3.13 6.63 17.91
C GLN A 3 1.88 6.25 17.12
N GLY A 4 2.08 5.81 15.88
CA GLY A 4 1.04 5.13 15.11
C GLY A 4 0.68 3.76 15.67
N GLN A 5 -0.25 3.08 14.99
CA GLN A 5 -0.42 1.64 15.15
C GLN A 5 0.53 0.90 14.22
N PRO A 6 1.04 -0.28 14.61
CA PRO A 6 1.98 -1.02 13.78
C PRO A 6 1.30 -1.57 12.52
N GLY A 7 2.03 -1.55 11.42
CA GLY A 7 1.72 -2.30 10.21
C GLY A 7 2.96 -3.04 9.75
N ALA A 8 2.77 -4.08 8.95
CA ALA A 8 3.87 -4.83 8.37
C ALA A 8 3.66 -4.96 6.87
N ASP A 9 4.69 -5.36 6.14
CA ASP A 9 4.56 -5.89 4.80
C ASP A 9 5.61 -6.99 4.61
N SER A 10 5.41 -7.86 3.62
CA SER A 10 6.33 -8.96 3.39
C SER A 10 6.30 -9.44 1.96
N VAL A 11 7.44 -9.91 1.46
CA VAL A 11 7.53 -10.65 0.19
C VAL A 11 7.04 -12.08 0.34
N SER A 12 7.07 -12.68 1.53
CA SER A 12 6.55 -14.04 1.74
C SER A 12 5.09 -14.03 2.17
N PRO A 13 4.33 -15.12 1.92
CA PRO A 13 2.94 -15.25 2.38
C PRO A 13 2.81 -15.10 3.90
N VAL A 14 1.75 -14.43 4.33
CA VAL A 14 1.46 -14.25 5.76
C VAL A 14 0.89 -15.54 6.35
N THR A 15 1.55 -16.01 7.41
CA THR A 15 1.12 -17.18 8.18
C THR A 15 0.86 -16.79 9.63
N THR A 16 0.13 -17.62 10.37
CA THR A 16 -0.08 -17.41 11.82
C THR A 16 1.24 -17.22 12.57
N SER A 17 2.26 -18.03 12.27
CA SER A 17 3.57 -17.90 12.92
C SER A 17 4.27 -16.58 12.60
N LEU A 18 4.11 -16.07 11.38
CA LEU A 18 4.68 -14.77 11.02
C LEU A 18 3.96 -13.63 11.77
N ILE A 19 2.63 -13.70 11.87
CA ILE A 19 1.83 -12.75 12.65
C ILE A 19 2.21 -12.78 14.13
N GLU A 20 2.43 -13.95 14.72
CA GLU A 20 2.87 -14.11 16.11
C GLU A 20 4.24 -13.45 16.35
N LYS A 21 5.19 -13.66 15.43
CA LYS A 21 6.52 -13.03 15.52
C LYS A 21 6.44 -11.52 15.38
N ALA A 22 5.64 -11.01 14.43
CA ALA A 22 5.40 -9.58 14.28
C ALA A 22 4.73 -9.00 15.53
N THR A 23 3.72 -9.68 16.08
CA THR A 23 3.04 -9.27 17.32
C THR A 23 4.02 -9.22 18.50
N ALA A 24 4.92 -10.21 18.63
CA ALA A 24 5.95 -10.22 19.66
C ALA A 24 6.97 -9.08 19.47
N LEU A 25 7.31 -8.74 18.23
CA LEU A 25 8.20 -7.63 17.90
C LEU A 25 7.59 -6.28 18.29
N TYR A 26 6.34 -6.02 17.88
CA TYR A 26 5.66 -4.75 18.13
C TYR A 26 5.10 -4.63 19.56
N GLY A 27 4.94 -5.74 20.27
CA GLY A 27 4.17 -5.81 21.52
C GLY A 27 2.65 -5.75 21.32
N THR A 28 2.17 -5.62 20.09
CA THR A 28 0.75 -5.66 19.70
C THR A 28 0.62 -6.15 18.26
N THR A 29 -0.56 -6.65 17.90
CA THR A 29 -0.82 -7.17 16.55
C THR A 29 -0.83 -6.02 15.52
N PRO A 30 -0.17 -6.17 14.36
CA PRO A 30 -0.26 -5.21 13.26
C PRO A 30 -1.71 -4.97 12.82
N VAL A 31 -2.10 -3.72 12.56
CA VAL A 31 -3.47 -3.40 12.11
C VAL A 31 -3.64 -3.58 10.59
N PHE A 32 -2.54 -3.55 9.85
CA PHE A 32 -2.53 -3.85 8.42
C PHE A 32 -1.30 -4.69 8.01
N TRP A 33 -1.43 -5.38 6.87
CA TRP A 33 -0.34 -6.08 6.20
C TRP A 33 -0.26 -5.75 4.71
N GLY A 34 0.86 -5.19 4.25
CA GLY A 34 1.14 -4.91 2.84
C GLY A 34 1.39 -6.19 2.05
N ARG A 35 0.59 -6.45 1.00
CA ARG A 35 0.71 -7.63 0.13
C ARG A 35 0.50 -7.27 -1.33
N TYR A 36 1.19 -8.00 -2.21
CA TYR A 36 1.34 -7.59 -3.61
C TYR A 36 0.26 -8.17 -4.53
N PHE A 37 -0.20 -7.33 -5.45
CA PHE A 37 -1.16 -7.64 -6.51
C PHE A 37 -0.60 -7.10 -7.83
N THR A 38 0.11 -7.94 -8.59
CA THR A 38 0.70 -7.51 -9.86
C THR A 38 -0.27 -7.70 -11.02
N SER A 39 -0.85 -8.89 -11.14
CA SER A 39 -1.84 -9.27 -12.15
C SER A 39 -2.42 -10.64 -11.82
N SER A 40 -3.63 -10.93 -12.31
CA SER A 40 -4.28 -12.24 -12.16
C SER A 40 -3.49 -13.45 -12.71
N THR A 41 -2.44 -13.19 -13.50
CA THR A 41 -1.58 -14.23 -14.08
C THR A 41 -0.20 -14.30 -13.43
N THR A 42 0.13 -13.32 -12.58
CA THR A 42 1.40 -13.32 -11.85
C THR A 42 1.32 -14.32 -10.71
N SER A 43 2.43 -15.01 -10.45
CA SER A 43 2.55 -15.95 -9.34
C SER A 43 3.94 -15.83 -8.73
N GLY A 44 4.11 -16.42 -7.54
CA GLY A 44 5.35 -16.38 -6.78
C GLY A 44 5.10 -15.98 -5.35
N ALA A 45 6.11 -16.08 -4.50
CA ALA A 45 5.96 -15.83 -3.07
C ALA A 45 5.45 -14.40 -2.76
N ALA A 46 5.86 -13.43 -3.58
CA ALA A 46 5.49 -12.02 -3.46
C ALA A 46 3.97 -11.80 -3.57
N GLU A 47 3.29 -12.43 -4.52
CA GLU A 47 1.87 -12.21 -4.75
C GLU A 47 1.02 -12.64 -3.54
N TYR A 48 -0.14 -12.04 -3.37
CA TYR A 48 -1.11 -12.46 -2.35
C TYR A 48 -1.73 -13.83 -2.67
N HIS A 49 -1.69 -14.75 -1.71
CA HIS A 49 -2.23 -16.11 -1.83
C HIS A 49 -3.44 -16.28 -0.92
N HIS A 50 -4.64 -15.97 -1.41
CA HIS A 50 -5.87 -16.03 -0.61
C HIS A 50 -6.06 -17.36 0.14
N ALA A 51 -5.74 -18.49 -0.48
CA ALA A 51 -5.88 -19.81 0.15
C ALA A 51 -4.99 -20.02 1.39
N THR A 52 -3.87 -19.29 1.48
CA THR A 52 -2.91 -19.38 2.58
C THR A 52 -3.07 -18.23 3.56
N GLU A 53 -3.41 -17.04 3.07
CA GLU A 53 -3.29 -15.79 3.82
C GLU A 53 -4.62 -15.30 4.41
N ASN A 54 -5.77 -15.67 3.82
CA ASN A 54 -7.10 -15.24 4.26
C ASN A 54 -7.35 -15.59 5.74
N GLY A 55 -7.31 -16.88 6.06
CA GLY A 55 -7.61 -17.39 7.41
C GLY A 55 -6.72 -16.75 8.50
N PRO A 56 -5.38 -16.78 8.37
CA PRO A 56 -4.50 -16.16 9.36
C PRO A 56 -4.73 -14.66 9.56
N LEU A 57 -4.89 -13.89 8.47
CA LEU A 57 -5.10 -12.44 8.55
C LEU A 57 -6.48 -12.10 9.14
N ASN A 58 -7.54 -12.77 8.69
CA ASN A 58 -8.90 -12.60 9.21
C ASN A 58 -8.96 -12.90 10.71
N ALA A 59 -8.41 -14.05 11.13
CA ALA A 59 -8.43 -14.49 12.53
C ALA A 59 -7.70 -13.50 13.47
N ALA A 60 -6.70 -12.80 12.96
CA ALA A 60 -5.96 -11.78 13.70
C ALA A 60 -6.54 -10.36 13.55
N GLY A 61 -7.60 -10.17 12.76
CA GLY A 61 -8.21 -8.87 12.50
C GLY A 61 -7.33 -7.92 11.67
N ILE A 62 -6.36 -8.46 10.93
CA ILE A 62 -5.38 -7.68 10.16
C ILE A 62 -5.95 -7.42 8.77
N ARG A 63 -6.00 -6.16 8.38
CA ARG A 63 -6.47 -5.78 7.05
C ARG A 63 -5.34 -5.80 6.01
N VAL A 64 -5.64 -6.20 4.79
CA VAL A 64 -4.67 -6.19 3.70
C VAL A 64 -4.55 -4.79 3.12
N LEU A 65 -3.32 -4.28 3.06
CA LEU A 65 -2.93 -3.10 2.28
C LEU A 65 -2.46 -3.60 0.90
N PRO A 66 -3.26 -3.47 -0.17
CA PRO A 66 -2.87 -4.01 -1.46
C PRO A 66 -1.82 -3.10 -2.13
N VAL A 67 -0.73 -3.72 -2.56
CA VAL A 67 0.43 -3.07 -3.18
C VAL A 67 0.52 -3.48 -4.65
N ALA A 68 0.41 -2.52 -5.56
CA ALA A 68 0.59 -2.74 -6.99
C ALA A 68 2.10 -2.77 -7.31
N ARG A 69 2.63 -3.99 -7.51
CA ARG A 69 4.05 -4.22 -7.76
C ARG A 69 4.42 -3.96 -9.23
N GLN A 70 4.50 -2.70 -9.60
CA GLN A 70 4.79 -2.26 -10.98
C GLN A 70 6.09 -1.47 -11.10
N THR A 71 7.00 -1.56 -10.11
CA THR A 71 8.25 -0.80 -10.00
C THR A 71 9.03 -0.71 -11.32
N ALA A 72 9.12 -1.79 -12.10
CA ALA A 72 9.87 -1.80 -13.36
C ALA A 72 9.21 -0.99 -14.49
N HIS A 73 7.94 -0.61 -14.36
CA HIS A 73 7.13 0.05 -15.38
C HIS A 73 6.85 1.53 -15.07
N VAL A 74 7.17 2.01 -13.87
CA VAL A 74 6.73 3.33 -13.36
C VAL A 74 7.21 4.52 -14.19
N ALA A 75 8.26 4.38 -14.98
CA ALA A 75 8.74 5.39 -15.92
C ALA A 75 8.09 5.31 -17.31
N GLY A 76 7.14 4.39 -17.49
CA GLY A 76 6.49 4.07 -18.76
C GLY A 76 5.53 5.15 -19.26
N SER A 77 4.74 4.78 -20.26
CA SER A 77 3.74 5.67 -20.84
C SER A 77 2.42 5.65 -20.07
N GLN A 78 1.55 6.64 -20.30
CA GLN A 78 0.17 6.62 -19.81
C GLN A 78 -0.59 5.36 -20.22
N ALA A 79 -0.43 4.90 -21.47
CA ALA A 79 -1.11 3.69 -21.96
C ALA A 79 -0.64 2.43 -21.21
N GLN A 80 0.65 2.34 -20.88
CA GLN A 80 1.18 1.27 -20.05
C GLN A 80 0.61 1.34 -18.63
N GLY A 81 0.57 2.54 -18.04
CA GLY A 81 -0.08 2.77 -16.74
C GLY A 81 -1.52 2.26 -16.74
N VAL A 82 -2.33 2.62 -17.75
CA VAL A 82 -3.72 2.15 -17.86
C VAL A 82 -3.81 0.63 -17.86
N SER A 83 -2.93 -0.04 -18.62
CA SER A 83 -2.88 -1.51 -18.67
C SER A 83 -2.54 -2.10 -17.31
N ASP A 84 -1.49 -1.60 -16.67
CA ASP A 84 -1.00 -2.09 -15.38
C ASP A 84 -2.05 -1.88 -14.27
N GLY A 85 -2.61 -0.68 -14.18
CA GLY A 85 -3.66 -0.37 -13.20
C GLY A 85 -4.91 -1.23 -13.38
N SER A 86 -5.30 -1.49 -14.64
CA SER A 86 -6.40 -2.40 -14.95
C SER A 86 -6.11 -3.83 -14.50
N ALA A 87 -4.88 -4.32 -14.72
CA ALA A 87 -4.44 -5.63 -14.28
C ALA A 87 -4.41 -5.76 -12.76
N ASN A 88 -3.97 -4.72 -12.05
CA ASN A 88 -3.98 -4.70 -10.58
C ASN A 88 -5.42 -4.74 -10.03
N ALA A 89 -6.34 -3.93 -10.57
CA ALA A 89 -7.76 -3.96 -10.17
C ALA A 89 -8.41 -5.32 -10.44
N GLN A 90 -8.12 -5.91 -11.60
CA GLN A 90 -8.62 -7.24 -11.95
C GLN A 90 -8.16 -8.30 -10.95
N ASP A 91 -6.87 -8.30 -10.62
CA ASP A 91 -6.29 -9.23 -9.64
C ASP A 91 -6.95 -9.11 -8.26
N PHE A 92 -7.07 -7.87 -7.77
CA PHE A 92 -7.71 -7.57 -6.49
C PHE A 92 -9.19 -8.01 -6.45
N ILE A 93 -9.96 -7.68 -7.48
CA ILE A 93 -11.39 -8.05 -7.55
C ILE A 93 -11.58 -9.55 -7.72
N GLN A 94 -10.74 -10.23 -8.52
CA GLN A 94 -10.81 -11.68 -8.66
C GLN A 94 -10.43 -12.41 -7.37
N THR A 95 -9.50 -11.85 -6.60
CA THR A 95 -9.06 -12.41 -5.32
C THR A 95 -10.16 -12.37 -4.26
N PHE A 96 -10.79 -11.22 -4.05
CA PHE A 96 -11.76 -11.05 -2.95
C PHE A 96 -13.22 -11.22 -3.39
N GLY A 97 -13.52 -10.97 -4.65
CA GLY A 97 -14.88 -11.00 -5.18
C GLY A 97 -15.66 -9.71 -4.87
N VAL A 98 -16.49 -9.30 -5.84
CA VAL A 98 -17.33 -8.09 -5.72
C VAL A 98 -18.26 -8.13 -4.51
N PRO A 99 -18.98 -9.24 -4.18
CA PRO A 99 -19.90 -9.24 -3.04
C PRO A 99 -19.22 -8.94 -1.70
N GLU A 100 -18.03 -9.51 -1.49
CA GLU A 100 -17.25 -9.28 -0.28
C GLU A 100 -16.82 -7.82 -0.17
N LEU A 101 -16.21 -7.29 -1.23
CA LEU A 101 -15.74 -5.91 -1.30
C LEU A 101 -16.88 -4.91 -1.09
N THR A 102 -18.05 -5.14 -1.71
CA THR A 102 -19.23 -4.31 -1.49
C THR A 102 -19.74 -4.38 -0.05
N SER A 103 -19.72 -5.57 0.58
CA SER A 103 -20.15 -5.72 1.98
C SER A 103 -19.27 -4.97 2.97
N GLN A 104 -18.00 -4.74 2.61
CA GLN A 104 -17.02 -4.00 3.41
C GLN A 104 -16.94 -2.50 3.07
N GLY A 105 -17.90 -1.97 2.29
CA GLY A 105 -18.03 -0.53 2.02
C GLY A 105 -17.73 -0.12 0.58
N GLY A 106 -17.20 -1.02 -0.26
CA GLY A 106 -17.03 -0.79 -1.69
C GLY A 106 -15.97 0.25 -2.06
N GLN A 107 -15.15 0.73 -1.13
CA GLN A 107 -14.07 1.67 -1.40
C GLN A 107 -12.76 1.14 -0.83
N PHE A 108 -11.75 0.96 -1.67
CA PHE A 108 -10.47 0.36 -1.24
C PHE A 108 -9.30 1.13 -1.80
N ILE A 109 -8.27 1.36 -0.97
CA ILE A 109 -7.01 1.91 -1.47
C ILE A 109 -6.20 0.83 -2.18
N MET A 110 -5.34 1.26 -3.10
CA MET A 110 -4.23 0.44 -3.60
C MET A 110 -3.01 1.32 -3.78
N VAL A 111 -1.88 0.83 -3.30
CA VAL A 111 -0.63 1.59 -3.24
C VAL A 111 0.27 1.18 -4.40
N LEU A 112 0.59 2.10 -5.30
CA LEU A 112 1.60 1.87 -6.34
C LEU A 112 3.00 1.81 -5.72
N ASP A 113 3.71 0.72 -5.95
CA ASP A 113 5.08 0.52 -5.49
C ASP A 113 6.09 1.24 -6.42
N VAL A 114 6.90 2.15 -5.86
CA VAL A 114 7.95 2.89 -6.56
C VAL A 114 9.24 2.88 -5.75
N GLU A 115 10.26 2.19 -6.24
CA GLU A 115 11.54 2.00 -5.53
C GLU A 115 12.68 2.91 -6.03
N GLY A 116 12.37 3.96 -6.81
CA GLY A 116 13.33 5.00 -7.22
C GLY A 116 14.37 4.60 -8.28
N ASN A 117 14.19 3.46 -8.94
CA ASN A 117 14.95 3.13 -10.15
C ASN A 117 14.13 2.24 -11.10
N PRO A 118 13.41 2.82 -12.07
CA PRO A 118 13.40 4.25 -12.42
C PRO A 118 12.48 5.10 -11.52
N ASP A 119 12.63 6.43 -11.60
CA ASP A 119 11.68 7.38 -11.00
C ASP A 119 10.30 7.29 -11.69
N LEU A 120 9.25 7.67 -10.97
CA LEU A 120 7.90 7.75 -11.51
C LEU A 120 7.79 8.75 -12.67
N ASN A 121 7.06 8.37 -13.72
CA ASN A 121 6.57 9.27 -14.76
C ASN A 121 5.15 9.77 -14.41
N PRO A 122 4.87 11.09 -14.46
CA PRO A 122 3.54 11.63 -14.15
C PRO A 122 2.43 11.11 -15.07
N ASP A 123 2.73 10.87 -16.35
CA ASP A 123 1.78 10.32 -17.32
C ASP A 123 1.47 8.85 -17.01
N TYR A 124 2.49 8.08 -16.60
CA TYR A 124 2.30 6.71 -16.14
C TYR A 124 1.37 6.65 -14.93
N TYR A 125 1.62 7.45 -13.88
CA TYR A 125 0.76 7.50 -12.69
C TYR A 125 -0.69 7.86 -13.05
N THR A 126 -0.86 8.87 -13.90
CA THR A 126 -2.18 9.31 -14.39
C THR A 126 -2.90 8.15 -15.08
N GLY A 127 -2.22 7.43 -15.96
CA GLY A 127 -2.76 6.26 -16.64
C GLY A 127 -3.08 5.12 -15.68
N TRP A 128 -2.18 4.83 -14.74
CA TRP A 128 -2.35 3.78 -13.73
C TRP A 128 -3.57 4.03 -12.85
N ALA A 129 -3.72 5.24 -12.31
CA ALA A 129 -4.88 5.64 -11.55
C ALA A 129 -6.18 5.50 -12.37
N GLN A 130 -6.18 5.93 -13.63
CA GLN A 130 -7.34 5.82 -14.53
C GLN A 130 -7.72 4.37 -14.82
N GLY A 131 -6.75 3.52 -15.16
CA GLY A 131 -6.96 2.10 -15.43
C GLY A 131 -7.49 1.36 -14.21
N LEU A 132 -6.88 1.60 -13.05
CA LEU A 132 -7.29 1.02 -11.77
C LEU A 132 -8.76 1.34 -11.44
N ILE A 133 -9.13 2.63 -11.51
CA ILE A 133 -10.50 3.08 -11.21
C ILE A 133 -11.49 2.51 -12.23
N SER A 134 -11.20 2.63 -13.53
CA SER A 134 -12.11 2.26 -14.61
C SER A 134 -12.35 0.75 -14.65
N ALA A 135 -11.30 -0.05 -14.46
CA ALA A 135 -11.43 -1.50 -14.41
C ALA A 135 -12.25 -1.95 -13.20
N ALA A 136 -12.01 -1.36 -12.02
CA ALA A 136 -12.78 -1.71 -10.83
C ALA A 136 -14.27 -1.40 -10.97
N GLN A 137 -14.60 -0.23 -11.51
CA GLN A 137 -15.98 0.16 -11.82
C GLN A 137 -16.62 -0.79 -12.83
N SER A 138 -15.92 -1.12 -13.91
CA SER A 138 -16.41 -2.03 -14.96
C SER A 138 -16.68 -3.44 -14.42
N LEU A 139 -15.72 -4.01 -13.68
CA LEU A 139 -15.80 -5.37 -13.13
C LEU A 139 -16.86 -5.52 -12.03
N SER A 140 -17.16 -4.44 -11.31
CA SER A 140 -18.12 -4.46 -10.20
C SER A 140 -19.51 -3.91 -10.56
N GLY A 141 -19.70 -3.35 -11.75
CA GLY A 141 -20.92 -2.61 -12.07
C GLY A 141 -21.08 -1.33 -11.23
N ASN A 142 -19.96 -0.66 -10.94
CA ASN A 142 -19.84 0.56 -10.12
C ASN A 142 -20.08 0.39 -8.60
N THR A 143 -20.09 -0.84 -8.07
CA THR A 143 -20.24 -1.06 -6.62
C THR A 143 -18.91 -1.07 -5.87
N VAL A 144 -17.78 -1.14 -6.58
CA VAL A 144 -16.44 -1.07 -6.02
C VAL A 144 -15.67 0.07 -6.68
N GLN A 145 -15.04 0.90 -5.85
CA GLN A 145 -14.16 2.00 -6.22
C GLN A 145 -12.76 1.75 -5.66
N MET A 146 -11.76 1.84 -6.52
CA MET A 146 -10.36 1.86 -6.09
C MET A 146 -9.90 3.30 -5.88
N LEU A 147 -9.08 3.50 -4.85
CA LEU A 147 -8.54 4.77 -4.41
C LEU A 147 -7.01 4.73 -4.60
N PRO A 148 -6.46 5.38 -5.65
CA PRO A 148 -5.03 5.32 -5.95
C PRO A 148 -4.19 5.94 -4.83
N CYS A 149 -3.15 5.23 -4.40
CA CYS A 149 -2.14 5.68 -3.45
C CYS A 149 -0.74 5.43 -4.02
N LEU A 150 0.30 5.96 -3.36
CA LEU A 150 1.68 5.75 -3.79
C LEU A 150 2.61 5.42 -2.61
N TYR A 151 3.48 4.45 -2.83
CA TYR A 151 4.62 4.15 -1.98
C TYR A 151 5.90 4.63 -2.66
N ALA A 152 6.77 5.31 -1.91
CA ALA A 152 8.12 5.63 -2.36
C ALA A 152 9.05 5.99 -1.20
N SER A 153 10.35 5.93 -1.47
CA SER A 153 11.37 6.44 -0.55
C SER A 153 11.25 7.95 -0.36
N HIS A 154 11.38 8.42 0.88
CA HIS A 154 11.39 9.84 1.24
C HIS A 154 12.39 10.65 0.41
N GLY A 155 13.55 10.06 0.12
CA GLY A 155 14.63 10.69 -0.64
C GLY A 155 14.42 10.75 -2.15
N ASP A 156 13.40 10.08 -2.69
CA ASP A 156 13.12 10.03 -4.13
C ASP A 156 12.40 11.30 -4.61
N ILE A 157 13.17 12.37 -4.76
CA ILE A 157 12.68 13.69 -5.18
C ILE A 157 12.02 13.63 -6.57
N GLY A 158 12.50 12.76 -7.47
CA GLY A 158 11.97 12.60 -8.81
C GLY A 158 10.53 12.10 -8.77
N THR A 159 10.29 11.01 -8.05
CA THR A 159 8.97 10.43 -7.86
C THR A 159 8.00 11.39 -7.19
N TRP A 160 8.41 12.09 -6.13
CA TRP A 160 7.49 13.02 -5.45
C TRP A 160 7.11 14.22 -6.31
N LYS A 161 8.03 14.75 -7.14
CA LYS A 161 7.73 15.80 -8.12
C LYS A 161 6.78 15.29 -9.21
N ALA A 162 6.98 14.07 -9.70
CA ALA A 162 6.12 13.44 -10.69
C ALA A 162 4.69 13.26 -10.14
N LEU A 163 4.55 12.73 -8.93
CA LEU A 163 3.26 12.61 -8.26
C LEU A 163 2.58 13.98 -8.10
N GLY A 164 3.32 14.99 -7.63
CA GLY A 164 2.82 16.36 -7.51
C GLY A 164 2.32 16.94 -8.85
N THR A 165 3.02 16.63 -9.94
CA THR A 165 2.64 17.05 -11.30
C THR A 165 1.36 16.34 -11.77
N ALA A 166 1.26 15.03 -11.55
CA ALA A 166 0.06 14.26 -11.89
C ALA A 166 -1.16 14.76 -11.12
N ILE A 167 -1.03 15.02 -9.81
CA ILE A 167 -2.10 15.58 -8.96
C ILE A 167 -2.51 16.98 -9.43
N ALA A 168 -1.54 17.86 -9.73
CA ALA A 168 -1.81 19.19 -10.27
C ALA A 168 -2.55 19.14 -11.63
N ASN A 169 -2.34 18.08 -12.40
CA ASN A 169 -3.03 17.80 -13.66
C ASN A 169 -4.36 17.02 -13.48
N GLY A 170 -4.79 16.78 -12.24
CA GLY A 170 -6.09 16.19 -11.92
C GLY A 170 -6.08 14.67 -11.70
N ALA A 171 -4.91 14.01 -11.66
CA ALA A 171 -4.84 12.61 -11.26
C ALA A 171 -5.21 12.46 -9.77
N PRO A 172 -6.10 11.52 -9.41
CA PRO A 172 -6.46 11.31 -8.01
C PRO A 172 -5.31 10.64 -7.24
N CYS A 173 -5.14 11.04 -5.98
CA CYS A 173 -4.26 10.37 -5.02
C CYS A 173 -4.89 10.48 -3.63
N SER A 174 -5.27 9.35 -3.03
CA SER A 174 -5.94 9.27 -1.73
C SER A 174 -4.96 9.23 -0.56
N GLY A 175 -3.67 9.05 -0.83
CA GLY A 175 -2.62 9.15 0.18
C GLY A 175 -1.33 8.44 -0.23
N VAL A 176 -0.33 8.54 0.65
CA VAL A 176 1.01 7.99 0.42
C VAL A 176 1.49 7.17 1.61
N TRP A 177 2.29 6.15 1.31
CA TRP A 177 3.05 5.36 2.27
C TRP A 177 4.53 5.64 2.03
N VAL A 178 5.21 6.28 2.98
CA VAL A 178 6.58 6.76 2.75
C VAL A 178 7.58 5.81 3.36
N ALA A 179 8.62 5.46 2.62
CA ALA A 179 9.76 4.70 3.16
C ALA A 179 10.85 5.65 3.64
N ARG A 180 11.27 5.52 4.89
CA ARG A 180 12.49 6.16 5.38
C ARG A 180 13.03 5.42 6.59
N TYR A 181 14.15 4.74 6.40
CA TYR A 181 14.64 3.84 7.42
C TYR A 181 15.41 4.57 8.51
N LEU A 182 15.11 4.24 9.76
CA LEU A 182 15.90 4.68 10.90
C LEU A 182 17.03 3.66 11.12
N ASN A 183 18.26 4.06 10.82
CA ASN A 183 19.46 3.23 11.00
C ASN A 183 19.61 2.68 12.44
N SER A 184 19.00 3.34 13.44
CA SER A 184 18.99 2.91 14.84
C SER A 184 17.90 1.90 15.20
N LEU A 185 16.93 1.66 14.32
CA LEU A 185 15.78 0.76 14.55
C LEU A 185 15.91 -0.55 13.76
N ALA A 186 17.13 -0.99 13.46
CA ALA A 186 17.38 -2.30 12.86
C ALA A 186 16.81 -3.49 13.68
N SER A 187 16.42 -3.24 14.94
CA SER A 187 15.69 -4.20 15.79
C SER A 187 14.19 -4.28 15.51
N GLY A 188 13.60 -3.38 14.72
CA GLY A 188 12.17 -3.28 14.46
C GLY A 188 11.36 -2.52 15.53
N GLU A 189 12.02 -1.98 16.56
CA GLU A 189 11.37 -1.15 17.58
C GLU A 189 10.66 0.05 16.93
N MET A 190 9.41 0.30 17.29
CA MET A 190 8.65 1.43 16.75
C MET A 190 9.01 2.71 17.51
N GLY A 191 9.60 3.69 16.80
CA GLY A 191 9.87 5.02 17.34
C GLY A 191 8.65 5.94 17.27
N ASP A 192 8.77 7.11 17.90
CA ASP A 192 7.78 8.18 17.79
C ASP A 192 7.62 8.67 16.34
N TRP A 193 6.39 9.01 15.96
CA TRP A 193 6.13 9.64 14.68
C TRP A 193 6.84 10.99 14.55
N ASN A 194 7.42 11.26 13.38
CA ASN A 194 8.12 12.49 13.10
C ASN A 194 7.80 12.99 11.68
N ASP A 195 6.99 14.05 11.59
CA ASP A 195 6.58 14.62 10.29
C ASP A 195 7.76 15.05 9.42
N GLY A 196 8.86 15.53 10.01
CA GLY A 196 10.08 15.90 9.27
C GLY A 196 10.85 14.69 8.72
N MET A 197 10.60 13.50 9.26
CA MET A 197 11.13 12.25 8.73
C MET A 197 10.25 11.69 7.62
N VAL A 198 8.93 11.75 7.77
CA VAL A 198 8.00 11.08 6.86
C VAL A 198 7.53 11.99 5.71
N THR A 199 7.46 13.31 5.90
CA THR A 199 6.98 14.22 4.85
C THR A 199 8.05 14.48 3.80
N PRO A 200 7.83 14.14 2.52
CA PRO A 200 8.76 14.50 1.45
C PRO A 200 8.95 16.02 1.38
N ALA A 201 10.20 16.46 1.21
CA ALA A 201 10.51 17.88 1.20
C ALA A 201 10.02 18.61 -0.07
N THR A 202 9.63 17.87 -1.10
CA THR A 202 9.14 18.42 -2.38
C THR A 202 8.06 17.49 -2.94
N PRO A 203 6.96 18.02 -3.47
CA PRO A 203 6.59 19.44 -3.52
C PRO A 203 6.20 19.99 -2.13
N ASN A 204 6.21 21.32 -1.97
CA ASN A 204 5.85 22.02 -0.73
C ASN A 204 4.84 23.14 -1.04
N PRO A 205 3.61 23.12 -0.49
CA PRO A 205 3.07 22.11 0.43
C PRO A 205 2.96 20.73 -0.24
N PHE A 206 3.14 19.67 0.55
CA PHE A 206 2.99 18.31 0.05
C PHE A 206 1.50 18.04 -0.24
N PRO A 207 1.13 17.45 -1.39
CA PRO A 207 -0.22 17.54 -1.92
C PRO A 207 -1.11 16.37 -1.51
N ALA A 208 -0.56 15.36 -0.83
CA ALA A 208 -1.24 14.13 -0.47
C ALA A 208 -1.16 13.85 1.04
N LYS A 209 -2.14 13.11 1.55
CA LYS A 209 -2.16 12.66 2.95
C LYS A 209 -1.11 11.58 3.16
N ILE A 210 -0.32 11.67 4.23
CA ILE A 210 0.59 10.58 4.63
C ILE A 210 -0.22 9.57 5.44
N LEU A 211 -0.35 8.35 4.92
CA LEU A 211 -1.13 7.27 5.52
C LEU A 211 -0.31 6.45 6.52
N ALA A 212 0.92 6.12 6.11
CA ALA A 212 1.82 5.26 6.87
C ALA A 212 3.28 5.60 6.56
N TRP A 213 4.17 5.09 7.41
CA TRP A 213 5.61 5.20 7.30
C TRP A 213 6.23 3.81 7.43
N GLN A 214 6.95 3.33 6.39
CA GLN A 214 7.85 2.19 6.50
C GLN A 214 9.17 2.69 7.10
N TYR A 215 9.38 2.41 8.39
CA TYR A 215 10.46 3.01 9.19
C TYR A 215 11.68 2.10 9.36
N ALA A 216 11.54 0.81 9.04
CA ALA A 216 12.64 -0.13 8.99
C ALA A 216 12.36 -1.22 7.96
N GLU A 217 13.39 -1.60 7.22
CA GLU A 217 13.37 -2.76 6.34
C GLU A 217 14.02 -3.98 7.05
N ASN A 218 13.75 -5.17 6.53
CA ASN A 218 14.38 -6.42 6.94
C ASN A 218 14.22 -6.78 8.43
N CYS A 219 13.11 -6.37 9.05
CA CYS A 219 12.73 -6.80 10.38
C CYS A 219 12.59 -8.33 10.43
N LEU A 220 12.80 -8.92 11.63
CA LEU A 220 12.73 -10.38 11.83
C LEU A 220 13.61 -11.17 10.85
N SER A 221 14.86 -10.71 10.66
CA SER A 221 15.83 -11.31 9.73
C SER A 221 15.33 -11.35 8.29
N GLY A 222 14.70 -10.26 7.82
CA GLY A 222 14.19 -10.16 6.45
C GLY A 222 12.81 -10.78 6.22
N SER A 223 12.08 -11.13 7.29
CA SER A 223 10.76 -11.75 7.13
C SER A 223 9.66 -10.74 6.84
N ILE A 224 9.80 -9.51 7.37
CA ILE A 224 8.87 -8.40 7.17
C ILE A 224 9.64 -7.08 7.06
N ASP A 225 9.02 -6.08 6.46
CA ASP A 225 9.36 -4.68 6.69
C ASP A 225 8.38 -4.06 7.69
N CYS A 226 8.87 -3.10 8.47
CA CYS A 226 8.15 -2.52 9.59
C CYS A 226 7.57 -1.16 9.25
N SER A 227 6.27 -1.01 9.47
CA SER A 227 5.54 0.24 9.28
C SER A 227 4.80 0.71 10.52
N GLN A 228 4.48 2.00 10.56
CA GLN A 228 3.51 2.57 11.49
C GLN A 228 2.52 3.48 10.75
N THR A 229 1.26 3.51 11.20
CA THR A 229 0.24 4.43 10.68
C THR A 229 0.53 5.86 11.11
N ASN A 230 0.04 6.86 10.37
CA ASN A 230 0.11 8.24 10.82
C ASN A 230 -0.82 8.46 12.05
N PRO A 231 -0.30 8.89 13.22
CA PRO A 231 -1.10 9.04 14.44
C PRO A 231 -2.06 10.24 14.41
N ALA A 232 -1.93 11.14 13.43
CA ALA A 232 -2.87 12.24 13.23
C ALA A 232 -4.15 11.82 12.50
N LEU A 233 -4.20 10.57 12.00
CA LEU A 233 -5.38 10.01 11.34
C LEU A 233 -6.44 9.58 12.35
N ASP A 234 -7.71 9.75 11.97
CA ASP A 234 -8.73 8.85 12.48
C ASP A 234 -8.50 7.48 11.83
N LEU A 235 -7.73 6.63 12.50
CA LEU A 235 -7.25 5.37 11.92
C LEU A 235 -8.36 4.54 11.26
N GLN A 236 -9.54 4.49 11.85
CA GLN A 236 -10.65 3.72 11.29
C GLN A 236 -11.22 4.38 10.04
N ASN A 237 -11.50 5.68 10.10
CA ASN A 237 -12.19 6.40 9.03
C ASN A 237 -11.26 6.92 7.93
N ASP A 238 -9.97 6.97 8.18
CA ASP A 238 -8.98 7.52 7.24
C ASP A 238 -8.12 6.45 6.58
N LEU A 239 -8.07 5.23 7.12
CA LEU A 239 -7.23 4.15 6.60
C LEU A 239 -7.94 2.79 6.63
N LEU A 240 -8.25 2.27 7.82
CA LEU A 240 -8.64 0.86 7.94
C LEU A 240 -9.95 0.53 7.22
N GLN A 241 -10.92 1.44 7.16
CA GLN A 241 -12.15 1.19 6.39
C GLN A 241 -11.90 1.01 4.88
N PHE A 242 -10.78 1.52 4.35
CA PHE A 242 -10.39 1.40 2.95
C PHE A 242 -9.45 0.20 2.70
N LEU A 243 -9.22 -0.62 3.70
CA LEU A 243 -8.46 -1.87 3.61
C LEU A 243 -9.41 -3.05 3.73
N VAL A 244 -9.14 -4.12 2.98
CA VAL A 244 -9.96 -5.34 3.04
C VAL A 244 -9.56 -6.17 4.25
N LEU A 245 -10.53 -6.53 5.09
CA LEU A 245 -10.36 -7.66 5.99
C LEU A 245 -10.62 -8.91 5.14
N PRO A 246 -9.63 -9.77 4.86
CA PRO A 246 -9.85 -10.89 3.94
C PRO A 246 -10.93 -11.85 4.50
N PRO A 247 -11.64 -12.60 3.64
CA PRO A 247 -12.61 -13.60 4.09
C PRO A 247 -12.01 -14.61 5.07
N ALA A 248 -12.84 -15.19 5.94
CA ALA A 248 -12.44 -16.28 6.85
C ALA A 248 -12.33 -17.62 6.11
#